data_AF-A0A7V8W375-F1
#
_entry.id   AF-A0A7V8W375-F1
#
_cell.length_a   1.000
_cell.length_b   1.000
_cell.length_c   1.000
_cell.angle_alpha   90.00
_cell.angle_beta   90.00
_cell.angle_gamma   90.00
#
_symmetry.space_group_name_H-M   'P 1'
#
loop_
_entity.id
_entity.type
_entity.pdbx_description
1 polymer ?
#
loop_
_entity_poly.entity_id
_entity_poly.type
_entity_poly.pdbx_seq_one_letter_code
_entity_poly.pdbx_strand_id
1 'polypeptide(L)'
;MENESNIETLVDRVRNYVETQADLLRLKAIDKSSSFISSLFSVIVLGVLGLMILILINIGLSLLIGECLGKIYYGFFIMAGFYVLAGFVLFAFRDKWLKNPIVNMMVKTLLN
;
A
#
# COMPACT_ATOMS: atom_id res chain seq x y z
N MET A 1 -7.17 -50.26 35.46
CA MET A 1 -6.57 -49.03 36.01
C MET A 1 -5.36 -48.55 35.19
N GLU A 2 -4.72 -49.38 34.36
CA GLU A 2 -3.55 -48.98 33.55
C GLU A 2 -3.90 -48.17 32.27
N ASN A 3 -5.11 -48.34 31.71
CA ASN A 3 -5.53 -47.64 30.49
C ASN A 3 -5.87 -46.16 30.72
N GLU A 4 -6.42 -45.79 31.88
CA GLU A 4 -6.79 -44.39 32.17
C GLU A 4 -5.55 -43.49 32.28
N SER A 5 -4.46 -43.99 32.89
CA SER A 5 -3.18 -43.28 33.00
C SER A 5 -2.50 -43.03 31.65
N ASN A 6 -2.61 -43.96 30.70
CA ASN A 6 -2.05 -43.81 29.36
C ASN A 6 -2.82 -42.77 28.52
N ILE A 7 -4.15 -42.71 28.68
CA ILE A 7 -4.98 -41.70 28.01
C ILE A 7 -4.71 -40.32 28.59
N GLU A 8 -4.57 -40.20 29.91
CA GLU A 8 -4.26 -38.94 30.59
C GLU A 8 -2.89 -38.38 30.15
N THR A 9 -1.87 -39.23 30.07
CA THR A 9 -0.53 -38.81 29.59
C THR A 9 -0.46 -38.52 28.08
N LEU A 10 -1.37 -39.06 27.27
CA LEU A 10 -1.52 -38.67 25.85
C LEU A 10 -2.23 -37.32 25.73
N VAL A 11 -3.29 -37.09 26.51
CA VAL A 11 -4.00 -35.82 26.58
C VAL A 11 -3.07 -34.69 27.04
N ASP A 12 -2.24 -34.92 28.05
CA ASP A 12 -1.26 -33.94 28.52
C ASP A 12 -0.18 -33.62 27.48
N ARG A 13 0.30 -34.61 26.72
CA ARG A 13 1.24 -34.38 25.62
C ARG A 13 0.63 -33.57 24.48
N VAL A 14 -0.61 -33.90 24.10
CA VAL A 14 -1.34 -33.14 23.07
C VAL A 14 -1.61 -31.72 23.55
N ARG A 15 -2.00 -31.54 24.80
CA ARG A 15 -2.21 -30.22 25.41
C ARG A 15 -0.93 -29.39 25.40
N ASN A 16 0.19 -29.94 25.85
CA ASN A 16 1.49 -29.26 25.84
C ASN A 16 1.94 -28.91 24.41
N TYR A 17 1.66 -29.79 23.43
CA TYR A 17 1.96 -29.52 22.03
C TYR A 17 1.09 -28.38 21.45
N VAL A 18 -0.21 -28.38 21.77
CA VAL A 18 -1.14 -27.33 21.34
C VAL A 18 -0.80 -25.99 22.01
N GLU A 19 -0.46 -25.98 23.30
CA GLU A 19 0.02 -24.78 24.01
C GLU A 19 1.32 -24.25 23.37
N THR A 20 2.28 -25.12 23.08
CA THR A 20 3.53 -24.74 22.41
C THR A 20 3.28 -24.15 21.01
N GLN A 21 2.39 -24.76 20.23
CA GLN A 21 2.01 -24.27 18.90
C GLN A 21 1.28 -22.93 18.99
N ALA A 22 0.43 -22.72 20.00
CA ALA A 22 -0.25 -21.46 20.26
C ALA A 22 0.74 -20.36 20.65
N ASP A 23 1.73 -20.67 21.49
CA ASP A 23 2.79 -19.73 21.85
C ASP A 23 3.68 -19.38 20.65
N LEU A 24 4.01 -20.35 19.80
CA LEU A 24 4.74 -20.09 18.55
C LEU A 24 3.95 -19.18 17.59
N LEU A 25 2.63 -19.36 17.48
CA LEU A 25 1.76 -18.50 16.69
C LEU A 25 1.67 -17.10 17.29
N ARG A 26 1.55 -16.98 18.61
CA ARG A 26 1.53 -15.70 19.34
C ARG A 26 2.84 -14.94 19.12
N LEU A 27 3.98 -15.60 19.24
CA LEU A 27 5.30 -15.01 19.05
C LEU A 27 5.49 -14.56 17.60
N LYS A 28 5.19 -15.42 16.62
CA LYS A 28 5.24 -15.07 15.20
C LYS A 28 4.29 -13.94 14.82
N ALA A 29 3.09 -13.91 15.40
CA ALA A 29 2.13 -12.83 15.17
C ALA A 29 2.68 -11.50 15.68
N ILE A 30 3.25 -11.46 16.88
CA ILE A 30 3.86 -10.26 17.46
C ILE A 30 5.04 -9.79 16.59
N ASP A 31 5.98 -10.68 16.24
CA ASP A 31 7.15 -10.32 15.44
C ASP A 31 6.77 -9.85 14.03
N LYS A 32 5.82 -10.55 13.38
CA LYS A 32 5.38 -10.21 12.03
C LYS A 32 4.55 -8.94 11.99
N SER A 33 3.68 -8.73 12.98
CA SER A 33 2.94 -7.47 13.11
C SER A 33 3.88 -6.31 13.39
N SER A 34 4.85 -6.47 14.29
CA SER A 34 5.83 -5.43 14.62
C SER A 34 6.71 -5.04 13.44
N SER A 35 7.27 -6.02 12.72
CA SER A 35 8.10 -5.77 11.53
C SER A 35 7.31 -5.17 10.36
N PHE A 36 6.05 -5.58 10.19
CA PHE A 36 5.16 -5.01 9.18
C PHE A 36 4.80 -3.56 9.49
N ILE A 37 4.44 -3.26 10.75
CA ILE A 37 4.14 -1.90 11.21
C ILE A 37 5.37 -1.00 11.06
N SER A 38 6.56 -1.50 11.44
CA SER A 38 7.82 -0.75 11.30
C SER A 38 8.12 -0.39 9.84
N SER A 39 7.98 -1.36 8.93
CA SER A 39 8.17 -1.14 7.49
C SER A 39 7.14 -0.16 6.92
N LEU A 40 5.87 -0.28 7.31
CA LEU A 40 4.82 0.65 6.89
C LEU A 40 5.08 2.07 7.41
N PHE A 41 5.52 2.22 8.65
CA PHE A 41 5.88 3.53 9.21
C PHE A 41 6.97 4.19 8.38
N SER A 42 8.06 3.48 8.05
CA SER A 42 9.13 4.02 7.22
C SER A 42 8.63 4.45 5.84
N VAL A 43 7.79 3.64 5.19
CA VAL A 43 7.22 3.97 3.87
C VAL A 43 6.27 5.17 3.95
N ILE A 44 5.43 5.24 4.99
CA ILE A 44 4.49 6.36 5.18
C ILE A 44 5.27 7.65 5.43
N VAL A 45 6.29 7.63 6.28
CA VAL A 45 7.12 8.82 6.58
C VAL A 45 7.80 9.33 5.31
N LEU A 46 8.43 8.45 4.54
CA LEU A 46 9.03 8.82 3.24
C LEU A 46 7.97 9.31 2.24
N GLY A 47 6.80 8.66 2.19
CA GLY A 47 5.69 9.03 1.33
C GLY A 47 5.13 10.41 1.65
N VAL A 48 4.91 10.71 2.93
CA VAL A 48 4.44 12.02 3.41
C VAL A 48 5.46 13.10 3.08
N LEU A 49 6.76 12.85 3.29
CA LEU A 49 7.81 13.80 2.96
C LEU A 49 7.88 14.06 1.45
N GLY A 50 7.77 13.00 0.62
CA GLY A 50 7.71 13.12 -0.83
C GLY A 50 6.47 13.90 -1.30
N LEU A 51 5.30 13.63 -0.71
CA LEU A 51 4.06 14.37 -1.00
C LEU A 51 4.17 15.84 -0.64
N MET A 52 4.75 16.17 0.52
CA MET A 52 5.02 17.56 0.93
C MET A 52 5.87 18.29 -0.11
N ILE A 53 6.96 17.68 -0.57
CA ILE A 53 7.84 18.25 -1.60
C ILE A 53 7.07 18.45 -2.91
N LEU A 54 6.29 17.46 -3.35
CA LEU A 54 5.50 17.55 -4.58
C LEU A 54 4.45 18.66 -4.54
N ILE A 55 3.78 18.85 -3.40
CA ILE A 55 2.82 19.94 -3.21
C ILE A 55 3.54 21.28 -3.29
N LEU A 56 4.69 21.41 -2.62
CA LEU A 56 5.46 22.64 -2.62
C LEU A 56 5.96 23.01 -4.02
N ILE A 57 6.44 22.03 -4.79
CA ILE A 57 6.82 22.21 -6.20
C ILE A 57 5.62 22.65 -7.03
N ASN A 58 4.45 22.05 -6.86
CA ASN A 58 3.23 22.42 -7.59
C ASN A 58 2.82 23.87 -7.33
N ILE A 59 2.85 24.28 -6.06
CA ILE A 59 2.53 25.65 -5.66
C ILE A 59 3.57 26.61 -6.24
N GLY A 60 4.86 26.26 -6.17
CA GLY A 60 5.94 27.05 -6.76
C GLY A 60 5.82 27.20 -8.27
N LEU A 61 5.49 26.13 -8.99
CA LEU A 61 5.25 26.17 -10.44
C LEU A 61 4.06 27.09 -10.78
N SER A 62 2.97 26.97 -10.02
CA SER A 62 1.80 27.83 -10.20
C SER A 62 2.12 29.30 -9.97
N LEU A 63 2.90 29.62 -8.93
CA LEU A 63 3.35 30.98 -8.63
C LEU A 63 4.28 31.51 -9.73
N LEU A 64 5.26 30.73 -10.18
CA LEU A 64 6.20 31.12 -11.23
C LEU A 64 5.47 31.45 -12.54
N ILE A 65 4.54 30.59 -12.95
CA ILE A 65 3.71 30.82 -14.14
C ILE A 65 2.83 32.05 -13.92
N GLY A 66 2.24 32.20 -12.72
CA GLY A 66 1.41 33.33 -12.36
C GLY A 66 2.15 34.67 -12.37
N GLU A 67 3.40 34.71 -11.90
CA GLU A 67 4.27 35.88 -11.95
C GLU A 67 4.66 36.24 -13.38
N CYS A 68 5.00 35.25 -14.22
CA CYS A 68 5.26 35.49 -15.65
C CYS A 68 4.06 36.09 -16.37
N LEU A 69 2.83 35.74 -15.97
CA LEU A 69 1.59 36.30 -16.52
C LEU A 69 1.14 37.60 -15.83
N GLY A 70 1.90 38.09 -14.85
CA GLY A 70 1.62 39.33 -14.11
C GLY A 70 0.52 39.23 -13.06
N LYS A 71 -0.20 38.11 -12.96
CA LYS A 71 -1.16 37.82 -11.87
C LYS A 71 -1.13 36.34 -11.49
N ILE A 72 -0.95 36.09 -10.19
CA ILE A 72 -0.87 34.76 -9.59
C ILE A 72 -2.10 33.88 -9.93
N TYR A 73 -3.30 34.48 -10.01
CA TYR A 73 -4.53 33.77 -10.35
C TYR A 73 -4.48 33.05 -11.70
N TYR A 74 -3.76 33.59 -12.69
CA TYR A 74 -3.64 32.95 -14.00
C TYR A 74 -2.76 31.69 -13.95
N GLY A 75 -1.74 31.67 -13.08
CA GLY A 75 -0.89 30.49 -12.88
C GLY A 75 -1.68 29.28 -12.38
N PHE A 76 -2.54 29.50 -11.38
CA PHE A 76 -3.44 28.45 -10.89
C PHE A 76 -4.46 28.02 -11.94
N PHE A 77 -5.01 28.95 -12.73
CA PHE A 77 -6.00 28.62 -13.75
C PHE A 77 -5.42 27.79 -14.90
N ILE A 78 -4.19 28.11 -15.33
CA ILE A 78 -3.46 27.34 -16.35
C ILE A 78 -3.12 25.95 -15.82
N MET A 79 -2.61 25.84 -14.60
CA MET A 79 -2.30 24.54 -13.98
C MET A 79 -3.57 23.69 -13.83
N ALA A 80 -4.69 24.29 -13.41
CA ALA A 80 -5.97 23.59 -13.32
C ALA A 80 -6.47 23.12 -14.70
N GLY A 81 -6.41 23.98 -15.72
CA GLY A 81 -6.76 23.63 -17.08
C GLY A 81 -5.88 22.50 -17.64
N PHE A 82 -4.58 22.54 -17.38
CA PHE A 82 -3.64 21.49 -17.75
C PHE A 82 -4.00 20.16 -17.06
N TYR A 83 -4.31 20.18 -15.76
CA TYR A 83 -4.71 18.97 -15.03
C TYR A 83 -6.03 18.38 -15.54
N VAL A 84 -7.01 19.22 -15.89
CA VAL A 84 -8.27 18.77 -16.51
C VAL A 84 -8.01 18.15 -17.88
N LEU A 85 -7.18 18.79 -18.71
CA LEU A 85 -6.84 18.27 -20.03
C LEU A 85 -6.09 16.94 -19.93
N ALA A 86 -5.11 16.85 -19.04
CA ALA A 86 -4.38 15.61 -18.75
C ALA A 86 -5.33 14.50 -18.25
N GLY A 87 -6.29 14.85 -17.39
CA GLY A 87 -7.34 13.93 -16.93
C GLY A 87 -8.23 13.44 -18.07
N PHE A 88 -8.61 14.32 -19.00
CA PHE A 88 -9.40 13.96 -20.18
C PHE A 88 -8.62 13.02 -21.12
N VAL A 89 -7.34 13.31 -21.35
CA VAL A 89 -6.44 12.44 -22.11
C VAL A 89 -6.33 11.08 -21.42
N LEU A 90 -6.04 11.03 -20.12
CA LEU A 90 -6.00 9.78 -19.36
C LEU A 90 -7.31 8.99 -19.45
N PHE A 91 -8.46 9.68 -19.40
CA PHE A 91 -9.77 9.04 -19.54
C PHE A 91 -9.96 8.45 -20.94
N ALA A 92 -9.56 9.15 -22.00
CA ALA A 92 -9.63 8.67 -23.37
C ALA A 92 -8.68 7.49 -23.64
N PHE A 93 -7.49 7.50 -23.04
CA PHE A 93 -6.49 6.42 -23.16
C PHE A 93 -6.71 5.27 -22.15
N ARG A 94 -7.68 5.39 -21.25
CA ARG A 94 -8.00 4.42 -20.18
C ARG A 94 -8.14 3.00 -20.70
N ASP A 95 -8.88 2.80 -21.78
CA ASP A 95 -9.11 1.45 -22.32
C ASP A 95 -7.83 0.82 -22.89
N LYS A 96 -6.93 1.62 -23.50
CA LYS A 96 -5.67 1.10 -24.06
C LYS A 96 -4.57 0.88 -23.02
N TRP A 97 -4.44 1.77 -22.05
CA TRP A 97 -3.34 1.73 -21.07
C TRP A 97 -3.66 0.93 -19.80
N LEU A 98 -4.91 0.91 -19.34
CA LEU A 98 -5.26 0.28 -18.07
C LEU A 98 -5.87 -1.11 -18.28
N LYS A 99 -6.75 -1.27 -19.27
CA LYS A 99 -7.52 -2.51 -19.43
C LYS A 99 -6.66 -3.64 -20.02
N ASN A 100 -5.88 -3.35 -21.06
CA ASN A 100 -5.10 -4.37 -21.76
C ASN A 100 -3.97 -5.01 -20.93
N PRO A 101 -3.10 -4.27 -20.22
CA PRO A 101 -2.02 -4.91 -19.47
C PRO A 101 -2.53 -5.64 -18.22
N ILE A 102 -3.58 -5.14 -17.54
CA ILE A 102 -4.14 -5.80 -16.35
C ILE A 102 -4.79 -7.13 -16.73
N VAL A 103 -5.61 -7.14 -17.79
CA VAL A 103 -6.24 -8.38 -18.27
C VAL A 103 -5.18 -9.37 -18.77
N ASN A 104 -4.18 -8.91 -19.53
CA ASN A 104 -3.15 -9.81 -20.04
C ASN A 104 -2.26 -10.37 -18.92
N MET A 105 -2.04 -9.61 -17.84
CA MET A 105 -1.31 -10.07 -16.65
C MET A 105 -2.13 -11.10 -15.86
N MET A 106 -3.43 -10.86 -15.64
CA MET A 106 -4.32 -11.84 -15.01
C MET A 106 -4.43 -13.15 -15.80
N VAL A 107 -4.59 -13.07 -17.12
CA VAL A 107 -4.67 -14.26 -17.98
C VAL A 107 -3.37 -15.07 -17.92
N LYS A 108 -2.20 -14.41 -17.92
CA LYS A 108 -0.91 -15.09 -17.87
C LYS A 108 -0.62 -15.76 -16.51
N THR A 109 -1.15 -15.21 -15.41
CA THR A 109 -1.05 -15.81 -14.07
C THR A 109 -2.04 -16.96 -13.85
N LEU A 110 -3.14 -17.02 -14.63
CA LEU A 110 -4.14 -18.11 -14.53
C LEU A 110 -3.85 -19.28 -15.48
N LEU A 111 -3.16 -19.04 -16.60
CA LEU A 111 -2.79 -20.05 -17.60
C LEU A 111 -1.43 -20.72 -17.35
N ASN A 112 -0.73 -20.35 -16.28
CA ASN A 112 0.52 -20.96 -15.81
C ASN A 112 0.36 -21.40 -14.36
#